data_AF-A0AAN0Z4Z3-F1
#
_entry.id   AF-A0AAN0Z4Z3-F1
#
_cell.length_a   1.000
_cell.length_b   1.000
_cell.length_c   1.000
_cell.angle_alpha   90.00
_cell.angle_beta   90.00
_cell.angle_gamma   90.00
#
_symmetry.space_group_name_H-M   'P 1'
#
loop_
_entity.id
_entity.type
_entity.pdbx_description
1 polymer ?
#
loop_
_entity_poly.entity_id
_entity_poly.type
_entity_poly.pdbx_seq_one_letter_code
_entity_poly.pdbx_strand_id
1 'polypeptide(L)'
;MKHRLFAASFALAASLLATSSSFAAGTSGIIYFTGMIVEPPCSFALDAAGTAPARVRADCPRPATGQIAFVDAASMQAVKTTTFTQASRAIVLPNRPGNDHTPMIAVVTYQ
;
A
#
# COMPACT_ATOMS: atom_id res chain seq x y z
N MET A 1 -44.63 -7.60 -63.34
CA MET A 1 -44.40 -7.92 -61.90
C MET A 1 -42.95 -7.79 -61.44
N LYS A 2 -41.94 -7.91 -62.31
CA LYS A 2 -40.50 -7.88 -61.95
C LYS A 2 -40.02 -6.57 -61.28
N HIS A 3 -40.47 -5.40 -61.73
CA HIS A 3 -40.06 -4.11 -61.15
C HIS A 3 -40.49 -3.90 -59.69
N ARG A 4 -41.60 -4.52 -59.26
CA ARG A 4 -42.08 -4.44 -57.87
C ARG A 4 -41.24 -5.27 -56.91
N LEU A 5 -40.74 -6.42 -57.38
CA LEU A 5 -39.82 -7.28 -56.62
C LEU A 5 -38.46 -6.60 -56.40
N PHE A 6 -37.93 -5.91 -57.41
CA PHE A 6 -36.69 -5.15 -57.26
C PHE A 6 -36.82 -3.98 -56.29
N ALA A 7 -37.94 -3.24 -56.36
CA ALA A 7 -38.21 -2.15 -55.41
C ALA A 7 -38.35 -2.66 -53.97
N ALA A 8 -39.03 -3.81 -53.79
CA ALA A 8 -39.18 -4.42 -52.47
C ALA A 8 -37.84 -4.88 -51.89
N SER A 9 -36.99 -5.55 -52.68
CA SER A 9 -35.66 -5.96 -52.22
C SER A 9 -34.75 -4.78 -51.89
N PHE A 10 -34.84 -3.68 -52.65
CA PHE A 10 -34.07 -2.47 -52.39
C PHE A 10 -34.52 -1.77 -51.12
N ALA A 11 -35.84 -1.68 -50.89
CA ALA A 11 -36.39 -1.15 -49.65
C ALA A 11 -35.97 -1.98 -48.43
N LEU A 12 -35.95 -3.31 -48.56
CA LEU A 12 -35.52 -4.23 -47.51
C LEU A 12 -34.01 -4.10 -47.21
N ALA A 13 -33.18 -4.03 -48.25
CA ALA A 13 -31.74 -3.83 -48.11
C ALA A 13 -31.41 -2.46 -47.47
N ALA A 14 -32.10 -1.39 -47.89
CA ALA A 14 -31.96 -0.07 -47.29
C ALA A 14 -32.37 -0.06 -45.81
N SER A 15 -33.42 -0.80 -45.44
CA SER A 15 -33.89 -0.91 -44.04
C SER A 15 -32.88 -1.66 -43.16
N LEU A 16 -32.25 -2.71 -43.68
CA LEU A 16 -31.20 -3.48 -43.00
C LEU A 16 -29.90 -2.65 -42.80
N LEU A 17 -29.55 -1.83 -43.79
CA LEU A 17 -28.40 -0.92 -43.70
C LEU A 17 -28.66 0.26 -42.75
N ALA A 18 -29.90 0.76 -42.69
CA ALA A 18 -30.25 1.85 -41.77
C ALA A 18 -30.30 1.43 -40.30
N THR A 19 -30.60 0.16 -40.01
CA THR A 19 -30.75 -0.38 -38.64
C THR A 19 -29.44 -0.87 -38.00
N SER A 20 -28.36 -0.97 -38.77
CA SER A 20 -27.07 -1.51 -38.31
C SER A 20 -26.13 -0.48 -37.70
N SER A 21 -26.51 0.80 -37.67
CA SER A 21 -25.71 1.91 -37.15
C SER A 21 -25.63 2.00 -35.61
N SER A 22 -26.37 1.16 -34.87
CA SER A 22 -26.43 1.21 -33.40
C SER A 22 -25.39 0.34 -32.65
N PHE A 23 -24.64 -0.53 -33.33
CA PHE A 23 -23.74 -1.48 -32.65
C PHE A 23 -22.30 -0.98 -32.41
N ALA A 24 -21.96 0.21 -32.88
CA ALA A 24 -20.62 0.79 -32.72
C ALA A 24 -20.54 1.93 -31.67
N ALA A 25 -21.60 2.14 -30.90
CA ALA A 25 -21.57 3.03 -29.74
C ALA A 25 -21.00 2.29 -28.54
N GLY A 26 -19.72 1.89 -28.62
CA GLY A 26 -19.00 1.37 -27.47
C GLY A 26 -18.91 2.48 -26.42
N THR A 27 -19.74 2.40 -25.39
CA THR A 27 -19.64 3.30 -24.24
C THR A 27 -18.31 3.03 -23.55
N SER A 28 -17.33 3.92 -23.77
CA SER A 28 -16.06 3.90 -23.04
C SER A 28 -16.16 4.86 -21.86
N GLY A 29 -15.50 4.50 -20.76
CA GLY A 29 -15.42 5.32 -19.57
C GLY A 29 -14.06 5.11 -18.91
N ILE A 30 -13.70 6.02 -18.01
CA ILE A 30 -12.45 5.93 -17.25
C ILE A 30 -12.80 5.45 -15.85
N ILE A 31 -12.17 4.35 -15.42
CA ILE A 31 -12.23 3.88 -14.03
C ILE A 31 -10.99 4.42 -13.32
N TYR A 32 -11.22 5.27 -12.32
CA TYR A 32 -10.16 5.75 -11.44
C TYR A 32 -10.05 4.82 -10.23
N PHE A 33 -8.92 4.13 -10.14
CA PHE A 33 -8.56 3.40 -8.92
C PHE A 33 -7.79 4.35 -8.00
N THR A 34 -8.21 4.42 -6.74
CA THR A 34 -7.50 5.15 -5.68
C THR A 34 -7.31 4.21 -4.51
N GLY A 35 -6.16 4.30 -3.84
CA GLY A 35 -5.82 3.43 -2.72
C GLY A 35 -4.35 3.01 -2.76
N MET A 36 -3.87 2.45 -1.65
CA MET A 36 -2.56 1.82 -1.58
C MET A 36 -2.72 0.33 -1.88
N ILE A 37 -1.93 -0.18 -2.84
CA ILE A 37 -1.92 -1.61 -3.22
C ILE A 37 -1.22 -2.46 -2.14
N VAL A 38 -0.40 -1.81 -1.30
CA VAL A 38 0.41 -2.45 -0.26
C VAL A 38 -0.11 -1.99 1.09
N GLU A 39 -0.42 -2.94 1.96
CA GLU A 39 -0.76 -2.65 3.34
C GLU A 39 0.46 -2.01 4.03
N PRO A 40 0.30 -0.83 4.65
CA PRO A 40 1.43 -0.13 5.25
C PRO A 40 2.05 -1.00 6.36
N PRO A 41 3.39 -1.00 6.49
CA PRO A 41 4.05 -1.69 7.59
C PRO A 41 3.60 -1.10 8.93
N CYS A 42 3.91 -1.78 10.04
CA CYS A 42 3.69 -1.21 11.36
C CYS A 42 4.32 0.18 11.45
N SER A 43 3.57 1.11 12.05
CA SER A 43 4.12 2.42 12.41
C SER A 43 4.82 2.30 13.76
N PHE A 44 5.85 3.11 13.99
CA PHE A 44 6.62 3.09 15.23
C PHE A 44 6.63 4.49 15.84
N ALA A 45 6.11 4.62 17.06
CA ALA A 45 6.06 5.86 17.80
C ALA A 45 7.02 5.83 18.99
N LEU A 46 7.60 6.97 19.33
CA LEU A 46 8.39 7.15 20.55
C LEU A 46 7.47 7.68 21.66
N ASP A 47 7.23 6.89 22.70
CA ASP A 47 6.31 7.25 23.79
C ASP A 47 6.85 8.37 24.69
N ALA A 48 8.15 8.68 24.62
CA ALA A 48 8.74 9.77 25.40
C ALA A 48 10.00 10.33 24.76
N ALA A 49 9.82 11.25 23.80
CA ALA A 49 10.91 12.08 23.30
C ALA A 49 11.42 13.00 24.44
N GLY A 50 12.41 12.56 25.20
CA GLY A 50 13.09 13.37 26.22
C GLY A 50 13.16 12.80 27.64
N THR A 51 12.58 11.63 27.94
CA THR A 51 12.86 10.92 29.22
C THR A 51 13.65 9.66 28.95
N ALA A 52 14.75 9.49 29.68
CA ALA A 52 15.57 8.29 29.63
C ALA A 52 15.01 7.25 30.63
N PRO A 53 14.76 5.99 30.22
CA PRO A 53 14.96 5.45 28.88
C PRO A 53 13.76 5.73 27.96
N ALA A 54 14.06 6.23 26.75
CA ALA A 54 13.07 6.37 25.70
C ALA A 54 12.50 4.99 25.32
N ARG A 55 11.25 4.96 24.87
CA ARG A 55 10.57 3.71 24.50
C ARG A 55 9.95 3.84 23.12
N VAL A 56 10.08 2.79 22.30
CA VAL A 56 9.46 2.66 20.98
C VAL A 56 8.26 1.73 21.08
N ARG A 57 7.11 2.18 20.59
CA ARG A 57 5.88 1.39 20.50
C ARG A 57 5.59 1.08 19.05
N ALA A 58 5.40 -0.19 18.75
CA ALA A 58 4.89 -0.63 17.45
C ALA A 58 3.37 -0.49 17.44
N ASP A 59 2.84 0.19 16.43
CA ASP A 59 1.42 0.32 16.17
C ASP A 59 1.13 -0.30 14.80
N CYS A 60 0.69 -1.56 14.85
CA CYS A 60 0.46 -2.42 13.70
C CYS A 60 -1.04 -2.52 13.41
N PRO A 61 -1.50 -2.25 12.17
CA PRO A 61 -2.92 -2.39 11.80
C PRO A 61 -3.40 -3.84 11.85
N ARG A 62 -2.48 -4.81 11.77
CA ARG A 62 -2.73 -6.25 11.85
C ARG A 62 -1.80 -6.89 12.88
N PRO A 63 -2.14 -8.08 13.40
CA PRO A 63 -1.18 -8.89 14.14
C PRO A 63 0.07 -9.15 13.28
N ALA A 64 1.21 -8.64 13.75
CA ALA A 64 2.50 -8.79 13.10
C ALA A 64 3.56 -9.18 14.13
N THR A 65 4.59 -9.87 13.66
CA THR A 65 5.76 -10.26 14.44
C THR A 65 7.02 -9.96 13.65
N GLY A 66 8.06 -9.56 14.36
CA GLY A 66 9.33 -9.24 13.72
C GLY A 66 10.41 -8.97 14.74
N GLN A 67 11.55 -8.50 14.26
CA GLN A 67 12.67 -8.08 15.08
C GLN A 67 12.97 -6.62 14.82
N ILE A 68 13.31 -5.91 15.89
CA ILE A 68 13.86 -4.56 15.83
C ILE A 68 15.31 -4.61 16.32
N ALA A 69 16.23 -4.19 15.47
CA ALA A 69 17.63 -4.01 15.80
C ALA A 69 17.92 -2.51 15.97
N PHE A 70 18.37 -2.13 17.14
CA PHE A 70 18.81 -0.77 17.44
C PHE A 70 20.31 -0.66 17.15
N VAL A 71 20.65 0.16 16.16
CA VAL A 71 22.01 0.36 15.67
C VAL A 71 22.48 1.75 16.06
N ASP A 72 23.69 1.84 16.62
CA ASP A 72 24.33 3.12 16.90
C ASP A 72 24.84 3.75 15.59
N ALA A 73 24.39 4.95 15.23
CA ALA A 73 24.73 5.54 13.92
C ALA A 73 26.21 5.93 13.81
N ALA A 74 26.93 6.09 14.92
CA ALA A 74 28.35 6.43 14.90
C ALA A 74 29.23 5.21 14.59
N SER A 75 28.95 4.07 15.23
CA SER A 75 29.71 2.83 15.05
C SER A 75 29.13 1.88 14.01
N MET A 76 27.88 2.10 13.57
CA MET A 76 27.09 1.18 12.76
C MET A 76 26.93 -0.23 13.36
N GLN A 77 27.16 -0.37 14.67
CA GLN A 77 27.02 -1.64 15.38
C GLN A 77 25.63 -1.77 16.00
N ALA A 78 25.09 -2.99 15.94
CA ALA A 78 23.85 -3.32 16.63
C ALA A 78 24.09 -3.33 18.14
N VAL A 79 23.44 -2.42 18.84
CA VAL A 79 23.52 -2.28 20.30
C VAL A 79 22.58 -3.27 21.00
N LYS A 80 21.39 -3.47 20.41
CA LYS A 80 20.40 -4.41 20.94
C LYS A 80 19.45 -4.85 19.84
N THR A 81 19.15 -6.14 19.80
CA THR A 81 18.08 -6.70 18.96
C THR A 81 17.00 -7.28 19.86
N THR A 82 15.73 -7.07 19.53
CA THR A 82 14.60 -7.57 20.30
C THR A 82 13.45 -7.92 19.38
N THR A 83 12.75 -9.02 19.68
CA THR A 83 11.54 -9.41 18.97
C THR A 83 10.37 -8.54 19.41
N PHE A 84 9.57 -8.09 18.46
CA PHE A 84 8.31 -7.41 18.73
C PHE A 84 7.13 -8.21 18.17
N THR A 85 5.99 -8.06 18.82
CA THR A 85 4.68 -8.53 18.40
C THR A 85 3.70 -7.35 18.46
N GLN A 86 2.52 -7.48 17.87
CA GLN A 86 1.46 -6.46 18.04
C GLN A 86 1.12 -6.18 19.51
N ALA A 87 1.27 -7.18 20.39
CA ALA A 87 1.03 -7.03 21.83
C ALA A 87 2.25 -6.53 22.61
N SER A 88 3.40 -6.31 21.95
CA SER A 88 4.59 -5.81 22.61
C SER A 88 4.31 -4.46 23.23
N ARG A 89 4.35 -4.42 24.56
CA ARG A 89 4.44 -3.18 25.32
C ARG A 89 5.76 -2.48 24.96
N ALA A 90 5.77 -1.16 25.12
CA ALA A 90 6.82 -0.26 24.67
C ALA A 90 8.25 -0.83 24.83
N ILE A 91 8.95 -0.97 23.71
CA ILE A 91 10.29 -1.53 23.57
C ILE A 91 11.28 -0.49 24.07
N VAL A 92 11.98 -0.82 25.15
CA VAL A 92 12.94 0.09 25.78
C VAL A 92 14.18 0.25 24.92
N LEU A 93 14.52 1.49 24.56
CA LEU A 93 15.75 1.81 23.85
C LEU A 93 16.95 1.48 24.75
N PRO A 94 17.99 0.84 24.21
CA PRO A 94 19.19 0.56 25.00
C PRO A 94 19.93 1.85 25.35
N ASN A 95 20.50 1.88 26.54
CA ASN A 95 21.40 2.96 26.96
C ASN A 95 22.72 2.86 26.17
N ARG A 96 23.30 3.99 25.77
CA ARG A 96 24.57 4.07 25.03
C ARG A 96 25.55 4.99 25.77
N PRO A 97 26.21 4.48 26.83
CA PRO A 97 27.12 5.30 27.63
C PRO A 97 28.23 5.90 26.74
N GLY A 98 28.29 7.23 26.71
CA GLY A 98 29.26 8.01 25.92
C GLY A 98 28.77 8.46 24.53
N ASN A 99 27.63 7.97 24.06
CA ASN A 99 27.05 8.26 22.73
C ASN A 99 25.57 8.69 22.81
N ASP A 100 25.13 9.27 23.93
CA ASP A 100 23.73 9.59 24.17
C ASP A 100 23.14 10.61 23.17
N HIS A 101 24.00 11.41 22.53
CA HIS A 101 23.60 12.40 21.53
C HIS A 101 23.67 11.92 20.07
N THR A 102 24.31 10.77 19.80
CA THR A 102 24.40 10.29 18.41
C THR A 102 23.05 9.67 18.00
N PRO A 103 22.61 9.85 16.75
CA PRO A 103 21.37 9.25 16.27
C PRO A 103 21.37 7.72 16.44
N MET A 104 20.20 7.15 16.71
CA MET A 104 19.99 5.71 16.74
C MET A 104 19.13 5.30 15.55
N ILE A 105 19.53 4.23 14.86
CA ILE A 105 18.79 3.67 13.73
C ILE A 105 18.04 2.43 14.24
N ALA A 106 16.73 2.38 13.97
CA ALA A 106 15.92 1.20 14.20
C ALA A 106 15.72 0.46 12.88
N VAL A 107 16.30 -0.74 12.76
CA VAL A 107 16.09 -1.62 11.61
C VAL A 107 15.01 -2.63 11.97
N VAL A 108 13.94 -2.67 11.19
CA VAL A 108 12.78 -3.54 11.43
C VAL A 108 12.75 -4.64 10.38
N THR A 109 12.74 -5.89 10.84
CA THR A 109 12.66 -7.08 9.99
C THR A 109 11.38 -7.84 10.34
N TYR A 110 10.46 -7.94 9.39
CA TYR A 110 9.21 -8.70 9.55
C TYR A 110 9.45 -10.20 9.32
N GLN A 111 8.68 -11.04 10.02
CA GLN A 111 8.67 -12.51 9.87
C GLN A 111 7.34 -12.99 9.30
#